data_AF-A0A174IFG1-F1
#
_entry.id   AF-A0A174IFG1-F1
#
_cell.length_a   1.000
_cell.length_b   1.000
_cell.length_c   1.000
_cell.angle_alpha   90.00
_cell.angle_beta   90.00
_cell.angle_gamma   90.00
#
_symmetry.space_group_name_H-M   'P 1'
#
loop_
_entity.id
_entity.type
_entity.pdbx_description
1 polymer ?
#
loop_
_entity_poly.entity_id
_entity_poly.type
_entity_poly.pdbx_seq_one_letter_code
_entity_poly.pdbx_strand_id
1 'polypeptide(L)'
;MELSINEINELSAVELLERAYGKKLESKKTVLEYIEIVKFLRDPEVNPEKVQETYNLIYNSIDKMNDSVKPNTIMFLMNALKAQLGKFVSDKDPKKEHGFIKYFKLAYPAKMRGKGFTRVLMNINNITDEQIWTTITYINRGYIKREIYLTGDDKIAIKEMVGKLVAKNNIKYVNQVKSMEKLLSALGIKVINVDGKFKIK
;
A
#
# COMPACT_ATOMS: atom_id res chain seq x y z
N MET A 1 -32.74 2.73 -7.08
CA MET A 1 -32.82 1.66 -6.07
C MET A 1 -32.88 2.37 -4.74
N GLU A 2 -34.01 2.31 -4.04
CA GLU A 2 -34.20 3.02 -2.77
C GLU A 2 -33.76 2.11 -1.63
N LEU A 3 -32.46 2.09 -1.35
CA LEU A 3 -31.96 1.60 -0.07
C LEU A 3 -32.31 2.67 0.98
N SER A 4 -32.93 2.28 2.09
CA SER A 4 -33.14 3.19 3.21
C SER A 4 -31.81 3.55 3.89
N ILE A 5 -31.78 4.66 4.62
CA ILE A 5 -30.59 5.11 5.36
C ILE A 5 -30.16 4.08 6.41
N ASN A 6 -31.12 3.41 7.06
CA ASN A 6 -30.84 2.33 8.01
C ASN A 6 -30.16 1.15 7.32
N GLU A 7 -30.68 0.69 6.17
CA GLU A 7 -30.04 -0.38 5.40
C GLU A 7 -28.64 0.01 4.92
N ILE A 8 -28.46 1.27 4.48
CA ILE A 8 -27.15 1.79 4.08
C ILE A 8 -26.16 1.70 5.25
N ASN A 9 -26.57 2.07 6.45
CA ASN A 9 -25.68 2.09 7.62
C ASN A 9 -25.27 0.68 8.10
N GLU A 10 -26.06 -0.36 7.80
CA GLU A 10 -25.77 -1.74 8.18
C GLU A 10 -24.90 -2.50 7.18
N LEU A 11 -24.91 -2.10 5.90
CA LEU A 11 -24.13 -2.77 4.86
C LEU A 11 -22.63 -2.49 5.03
N SER A 12 -21.77 -3.43 4.63
CA SER A 12 -20.35 -3.15 4.37
C SER A 12 -20.17 -2.37 3.05
N ALA A 13 -19.02 -1.70 2.85
CA ALA A 13 -18.77 -0.98 1.60
C ALA A 13 -18.79 -1.89 0.35
N VAL A 14 -18.42 -3.16 0.49
CA VAL A 14 -18.45 -4.15 -0.60
C VAL A 14 -19.88 -4.52 -0.94
N GLU A 15 -20.70 -4.83 0.05
CA GLU A 15 -22.11 -5.15 -0.16
C GLU A 15 -22.88 -3.96 -0.73
N LEU A 16 -22.53 -2.73 -0.30
CA LEU A 16 -23.11 -1.52 -0.87
C LEU A 16 -22.77 -1.37 -2.36
N LEU A 17 -21.52 -1.64 -2.76
CA LEU A 17 -21.11 -1.62 -4.16
C LEU A 17 -21.91 -2.65 -4.98
N GLU A 18 -22.03 -3.87 -4.46
CA GLU A 18 -22.75 -4.96 -5.13
C GLU A 18 -24.23 -4.63 -5.30
N ARG A 19 -24.89 -4.15 -4.24
CA ARG A 19 -26.32 -3.81 -4.29
C ARG A 19 -26.59 -2.55 -5.09
N ALA A 20 -25.85 -1.47 -4.86
CA ALA A 20 -26.13 -0.18 -5.49
C ALA A 20 -25.70 -0.10 -6.96
N TYR A 21 -24.73 -0.92 -7.38
CA TYR A 21 -24.14 -0.81 -8.72
C TYR A 21 -23.86 -2.14 -9.42
N GLY A 22 -23.37 -3.16 -8.69
CA GLY A 22 -23.19 -4.51 -9.20
C GLY A 22 -22.03 -4.70 -10.19
N LYS A 23 -21.16 -3.70 -10.37
CA LYS A 23 -20.00 -3.76 -11.28
C LYS A 23 -18.67 -3.58 -10.53
N LYS A 24 -17.59 -4.10 -11.11
CA LYS A 24 -16.22 -3.94 -10.61
C LYS A 24 -15.64 -2.54 -10.93
N LEU A 25 -14.91 -1.98 -9.97
CA LEU A 25 -14.30 -0.65 -10.06
C LEU A 25 -12.91 -0.67 -10.73
N GLU A 26 -12.78 -1.33 -11.88
CA GLU A 26 -11.49 -1.59 -12.55
C GLU A 26 -11.19 -0.65 -13.74
N SER A 27 -12.08 0.32 -14.03
CA SER A 27 -11.93 1.23 -15.16
C SER A 27 -12.31 2.66 -14.79
N LYS A 28 -11.81 3.65 -15.55
CA LYS A 28 -12.19 5.06 -15.38
C LYS A 28 -13.71 5.24 -15.38
N LYS A 29 -14.40 4.57 -16.30
CA LYS A 29 -15.85 4.65 -16.44
C LYS A 29 -16.56 4.09 -15.21
N THR A 30 -16.19 2.88 -14.79
CA THR A 30 -16.88 2.23 -13.67
C THR A 30 -16.65 2.92 -12.34
N VAL A 31 -15.45 3.48 -12.13
CA VAL A 31 -15.16 4.30 -10.93
C VAL A 31 -16.01 5.57 -10.91
N LEU A 32 -16.09 6.32 -12.02
CA LEU A 32 -16.86 7.57 -12.06
C LEU A 32 -18.37 7.32 -11.87
N GLU A 33 -18.91 6.30 -12.54
CA GLU A 33 -20.31 5.88 -12.35
C GLU A 33 -20.61 5.59 -10.88
N TYR A 34 -19.73 4.86 -10.19
CA TYR A 34 -19.96 4.54 -8.79
C TYR A 34 -19.80 5.74 -7.86
N ILE A 35 -18.82 6.62 -8.10
CA ILE A 35 -18.67 7.89 -7.36
C ILE A 35 -19.96 8.72 -7.43
N GLU A 36 -20.62 8.73 -8.59
CA GLU A 36 -21.89 9.42 -8.78
C GLU A 36 -23.04 8.73 -8.02
N ILE A 37 -23.09 7.39 -8.04
CA ILE A 37 -24.09 6.62 -7.30
C ILE A 37 -24.00 6.88 -5.80
N VAL A 38 -22.79 6.89 -5.22
CA VAL A 38 -22.60 7.03 -3.76
C VAL A 38 -22.71 8.47 -3.25
N LYS A 39 -23.17 9.42 -4.07
CA LYS A 39 -23.41 10.82 -3.65
C LYS A 39 -24.40 10.93 -2.49
N PHE A 40 -25.31 9.98 -2.33
CA PHE A 40 -26.26 9.96 -1.21
C PHE A 40 -25.57 9.80 0.15
N LEU A 41 -24.33 9.28 0.20
CA LEU A 41 -23.56 9.15 1.45
C LEU A 41 -23.16 10.50 2.07
N ARG A 42 -23.49 11.62 1.42
CA ARG A 42 -23.33 12.97 1.98
C ARG A 42 -24.42 13.35 2.97
N ASP A 43 -25.49 12.57 3.00
CA ASP A 43 -26.60 12.81 3.90
C ASP A 43 -26.07 12.74 5.35
N PRO A 44 -26.37 13.74 6.19
CA PRO A 44 -25.89 13.79 7.57
C PRO A 44 -26.40 12.63 8.45
N GLU A 45 -27.46 11.92 8.04
CA GLU A 45 -27.97 10.74 8.75
C GLU A 45 -27.18 9.46 8.44
N VAL A 46 -26.28 9.50 7.44
CA VAL A 46 -25.38 8.38 7.12
C VAL A 46 -24.20 8.39 8.08
N ASN A 47 -23.87 7.21 8.64
CA ASN A 47 -22.76 7.05 9.58
C ASN A 47 -21.43 7.49 8.91
N PRO A 48 -20.65 8.41 9.52
CA PRO A 48 -19.34 8.81 9.00
C PRO A 48 -18.37 7.64 8.73
N GLU A 49 -18.43 6.57 9.53
CA GLU A 49 -17.63 5.36 9.33
C GLU A 49 -17.99 4.69 7.99
N LYS A 50 -19.27 4.70 7.63
CA LYS A 50 -19.77 4.14 6.37
C LYS A 50 -19.28 4.93 5.16
N VAL A 51 -19.24 6.26 5.30
CA VAL A 51 -18.68 7.15 4.28
C VAL A 51 -17.18 6.89 4.13
N GLN A 52 -16.45 6.74 5.24
CA GLN A 52 -15.01 6.44 5.24
C GLN A 52 -14.70 5.09 4.61
N GLU A 53 -15.42 4.02 4.96
CA GLU A 53 -15.22 2.70 4.35
C GLU A 53 -15.45 2.75 2.83
N THR A 54 -16.54 3.38 2.40
CA THR A 54 -16.87 3.46 0.98
C THR A 54 -15.82 4.29 0.22
N TYR A 55 -15.37 5.39 0.82
CA TYR A 55 -14.26 6.19 0.29
C TYR A 55 -12.98 5.34 0.13
N ASN A 56 -12.60 4.58 1.16
CA ASN A 56 -11.42 3.72 1.16
C ASN A 56 -11.52 2.64 0.08
N LEU A 57 -12.70 2.05 -0.12
CA LEU A 57 -12.93 1.05 -1.17
C LEU A 57 -12.66 1.64 -2.56
N ILE A 58 -13.24 2.82 -2.86
CA ILE A 58 -13.06 3.48 -4.16
C ILE A 58 -11.59 3.91 -4.33
N TYR A 59 -11.00 4.52 -3.30
CA TYR A 59 -9.60 4.94 -3.31
C TYR A 59 -8.67 3.77 -3.64
N ASN A 60 -8.81 2.65 -2.94
CA ASN A 60 -8.00 1.46 -3.15
C ASN A 60 -8.19 0.87 -4.54
N SER A 61 -9.40 0.97 -5.11
CA SER A 61 -9.62 0.52 -6.48
C SER A 61 -8.91 1.39 -7.50
N ILE A 62 -8.93 2.72 -7.32
CA ILE A 62 -8.19 3.67 -8.15
C ILE A 62 -6.67 3.42 -8.01
N ASP A 63 -6.16 3.23 -6.80
CA ASP A 63 -4.73 3.02 -6.56
C ASP A 63 -4.23 1.71 -7.20
N LYS A 64 -5.02 0.64 -7.18
CA LYS A 64 -4.71 -0.62 -7.90
C LYS A 64 -4.63 -0.48 -9.41
N MET A 65 -5.30 0.53 -10.00
CA MET A 65 -5.26 0.77 -11.44
C MET A 65 -3.96 1.45 -11.90
N ASN A 66 -3.10 1.90 -10.98
CA ASN A 66 -1.90 2.69 -11.28
C ASN A 66 -0.89 1.95 -12.18
N ASP A 67 -0.90 0.62 -12.18
CA ASP A 67 -0.03 -0.20 -13.03
C ASP A 67 -0.55 -0.32 -14.48
N SER A 68 -1.84 -0.11 -14.71
CA SER A 68 -2.50 -0.34 -16.01
C SER A 68 -3.08 0.93 -16.65
N VAL A 69 -3.17 2.03 -15.90
CA VAL A 69 -3.82 3.27 -16.32
C VAL A 69 -2.86 4.45 -16.18
N LYS A 70 -2.92 5.38 -17.16
CA LYS A 70 -2.03 6.55 -17.20
C LYS A 70 -2.12 7.36 -15.89
N PRO A 71 -0.99 7.85 -15.34
CA PRO A 71 -0.97 8.62 -14.09
C PRO A 71 -1.91 9.82 -14.05
N ASN A 72 -2.05 10.55 -15.16
CA ASN A 72 -2.99 11.69 -15.25
C ASN A 72 -4.45 11.26 -15.03
N THR A 73 -4.81 10.05 -15.46
CA THR A 73 -6.17 9.51 -15.24
C THR A 73 -6.37 9.08 -13.79
N ILE A 74 -5.36 8.47 -13.17
CA ILE A 74 -5.39 8.14 -11.73
C ILE A 74 -5.58 9.41 -10.90
N MET A 75 -4.79 10.45 -11.19
CA MET A 75 -4.90 11.75 -10.51
C MET A 75 -6.28 12.38 -10.70
N PHE A 76 -6.83 12.33 -11.92
CA PHE A 76 -8.18 12.80 -12.20
C PHE A 76 -9.24 12.06 -11.38
N LEU A 77 -9.18 10.72 -11.30
CA LEU A 77 -10.12 9.91 -10.52
C LEU A 77 -10.02 10.19 -9.02
N MET A 78 -8.80 10.30 -8.48
CA MET A 78 -8.58 10.66 -7.07
C MET A 78 -9.15 12.05 -6.75
N ASN A 79 -8.96 13.02 -7.64
CA ASN A 79 -9.54 14.35 -7.47
C ASN A 79 -11.06 14.34 -7.54
N ALA A 80 -11.65 13.54 -8.44
CA ALA A 80 -13.09 13.35 -8.51
C ALA A 80 -13.63 12.77 -7.18
N LEU A 81 -13.02 11.69 -6.66
CA LEU A 81 -13.40 11.11 -5.38
C LEU A 81 -13.29 12.12 -4.23
N LYS A 82 -12.16 12.84 -4.13
CA LYS A 82 -11.94 13.89 -3.11
C LYS A 82 -12.96 15.02 -3.22
N ALA A 83 -13.30 15.46 -4.42
CA ALA A 83 -14.31 16.48 -4.63
C ALA A 83 -15.69 16.01 -4.17
N GLN A 84 -16.02 14.73 -4.36
CA GLN A 84 -17.35 14.23 -4.06
C GLN A 84 -17.56 13.84 -2.59
N LEU A 85 -16.59 13.17 -1.96
CA LEU A 85 -16.73 12.61 -0.60
C LEU A 85 -15.66 13.13 0.37
N GLY A 86 -14.61 13.81 -0.10
CA GLY A 86 -13.47 14.20 0.72
C GLY A 86 -13.75 15.19 1.85
N LYS A 87 -14.93 15.82 1.89
CA LYS A 87 -15.37 16.67 3.02
C LYS A 87 -16.01 15.87 4.17
N PHE A 88 -16.42 14.63 3.91
CA PHE A 88 -17.21 13.78 4.80
C PHE A 88 -16.40 12.62 5.38
N VAL A 89 -15.09 12.61 5.17
CA VAL A 89 -14.17 11.57 5.62
C VAL A 89 -13.05 12.18 6.43
N SER A 90 -12.60 11.43 7.44
CA SER A 90 -11.47 11.80 8.30
C SER A 90 -10.12 11.63 7.60
N ASP A 91 -9.96 10.56 6.82
CA ASP A 91 -8.75 10.25 6.07
C ASP A 91 -9.02 10.31 4.56
N LYS A 92 -8.39 11.28 3.89
CA LYS A 92 -8.56 11.54 2.45
C LYS A 92 -7.51 10.83 1.60
N ASP A 93 -6.46 10.32 2.22
CA ASP A 93 -5.38 9.59 1.56
C ASP A 93 -5.09 8.31 2.34
N PRO A 94 -6.07 7.38 2.41
CA PRO A 94 -6.03 6.15 3.19
C PRO A 94 -5.07 5.11 2.62
N LYS A 95 -4.02 5.52 1.91
CA LYS A 95 -3.00 4.62 1.39
C LYS A 95 -2.54 3.73 2.52
N LYS A 96 -2.79 2.43 2.37
CA LYS A 96 -2.24 1.43 3.29
C LYS A 96 -0.73 1.62 3.22
N GLU A 97 -0.16 2.21 4.26
CA GLU A 97 1.28 2.47 4.31
C GLU A 97 1.97 1.13 4.09
N HIS A 98 2.78 1.04 3.02
CA HIS A 98 3.44 -0.20 2.65
C HIS A 98 4.18 -0.73 3.87
N GLY A 99 4.02 -2.01 4.23
CA GLY A 99 4.51 -2.56 5.52
C GLY A 99 6.01 -2.34 5.77
N PHE A 100 6.79 -2.14 4.70
CA PHE A 100 8.20 -1.77 4.77
C PHE A 100 8.47 -0.33 5.26
N ILE A 101 7.57 0.62 4.99
CA ILE A 101 7.73 2.04 5.32
C ILE A 101 7.87 2.25 6.83
N LYS A 102 7.17 1.44 7.65
CA LYS A 102 7.32 1.53 9.11
C LYS A 102 8.77 1.32 9.55
N TYR A 103 9.45 0.32 8.98
CA TYR A 103 10.85 0.04 9.26
C TYR A 103 11.78 1.06 8.61
N PHE A 104 11.44 1.55 7.43
CA PHE A 104 12.17 2.63 6.78
C PHE A 104 12.19 3.89 7.66
N LYS A 105 11.04 4.29 8.24
CA LYS A 105 10.97 5.43 9.17
C LYS A 105 11.85 5.24 10.42
N LEU A 106 11.95 4.01 10.92
CA LEU A 106 12.74 3.65 12.10
C LEU A 106 14.25 3.60 11.80
N ALA A 107 14.63 3.10 10.62
CA ALA A 107 16.02 3.05 10.18
C ALA A 107 16.63 4.44 9.96
N TYR A 108 15.80 5.46 9.69
CA TYR A 108 16.21 6.85 9.44
C TYR A 108 15.65 7.81 10.51
N PRO A 109 16.38 8.07 11.61
CA PRO A 109 15.97 9.03 12.64
C PRO A 109 15.87 10.46 12.07
N ALA A 110 15.11 11.33 12.74
CA ALA A 110 14.71 12.65 12.21
C ALA A 110 15.87 13.48 11.61
N LYS A 111 17.03 13.48 12.28
CA LYS A 111 18.25 14.17 11.85
C LYS A 111 18.89 13.66 10.56
N MET A 112 18.50 12.48 10.08
CA MET A 112 19.01 11.84 8.85
C MET A 112 18.00 11.87 7.69
N ARG A 113 16.83 12.50 7.88
CA ARG A 113 15.77 12.54 6.88
C ARG A 113 15.98 13.69 5.91
N GLY A 114 16.36 13.37 4.67
CA GLY A 114 16.50 14.33 3.58
C GLY A 114 15.39 14.23 2.53
N LYS A 115 15.54 14.97 1.41
CA LYS A 115 14.60 14.94 0.28
C LYS A 115 14.32 13.52 -0.25
N GLY A 116 15.33 12.65 -0.27
CA GLY A 116 15.20 11.26 -0.67
C GLY A 116 14.30 10.44 0.27
N PHE A 117 14.29 10.75 1.57
CA PHE A 117 13.40 10.10 2.53
C PHE A 117 11.94 10.47 2.25
N THR A 118 11.65 11.76 2.05
CA THR A 118 10.29 12.24 1.75
C THR A 118 9.75 11.63 0.45
N ARG A 119 10.58 11.52 -0.60
CA ARG A 119 10.17 10.91 -1.88
C ARG A 119 9.75 9.44 -1.73
N VAL A 120 10.39 8.70 -0.83
CA VAL A 120 10.03 7.29 -0.52
C VAL A 120 8.72 7.21 0.25
N LEU A 121 8.48 8.11 1.19
CA LEU A 121 7.20 8.17 1.91
C LEU A 121 6.02 8.48 0.98
N MET A 122 6.23 9.31 -0.05
CA MET A 122 5.20 9.61 -1.05
C MET A 122 4.93 8.44 -2.00
N ASN A 123 5.98 7.70 -2.36
CA ASN A 123 5.90 6.52 -3.22
C ASN A 123 7.09 5.59 -2.93
N ILE A 124 6.79 4.40 -2.40
CA ILE A 124 7.79 3.38 -2.06
C ILE A 124 8.65 2.97 -3.26
N ASN A 125 8.15 3.08 -4.49
CA ASN A 125 8.93 2.75 -5.70
C ASN A 125 10.10 3.72 -5.96
N ASN A 126 10.15 4.87 -5.27
CA ASN A 126 11.29 5.78 -5.31
C ASN A 126 12.45 5.33 -4.40
N ILE A 127 12.31 4.23 -3.66
CA ILE A 127 13.33 3.75 -2.73
C ILE A 127 14.58 3.28 -3.48
N THR A 128 15.74 3.72 -3.01
CA THR A 128 17.04 3.33 -3.59
C THR A 128 17.54 2.02 -2.99
N ASP A 129 18.50 1.37 -3.66
CA ASP A 129 19.09 0.11 -3.18
C ASP A 129 19.77 0.28 -1.82
N GLU A 130 20.45 1.41 -1.63
CA GLU A 130 21.06 1.77 -0.35
C GLU A 130 20.00 1.95 0.75
N GLN A 131 18.85 2.52 0.42
CA GLN A 131 17.74 2.69 1.35
C GLN A 131 17.07 1.36 1.72
N ILE A 132 16.88 0.47 0.74
CA ILE A 132 16.41 -0.89 0.98
C ILE A 132 17.41 -1.62 1.89
N TRP A 133 18.71 -1.60 1.54
CA TRP A 133 19.77 -2.26 2.30
C TRP A 133 19.87 -1.77 3.75
N THR A 134 19.87 -0.45 3.95
CA THR A 134 19.94 0.16 5.29
C THR A 134 18.76 -0.31 6.15
N THR A 135 17.57 -0.34 5.56
CA THR A 135 16.35 -0.73 6.25
C THR A 135 16.32 -2.22 6.58
N ILE A 136 16.71 -3.09 5.64
CA ILE A 136 16.81 -4.54 5.90
C ILE A 136 17.88 -4.82 6.96
N THR A 137 19.00 -4.10 6.95
CA THR A 137 20.06 -4.22 7.98
C THR A 137 19.54 -3.84 9.35
N TYR A 138 18.76 -2.76 9.45
CA TYR A 138 18.08 -2.36 10.68
C TYR A 138 17.12 -3.46 11.17
N ILE A 139 16.27 -3.99 10.28
CA ILE A 139 15.33 -5.07 10.60
C ILE A 139 16.08 -6.31 11.08
N ASN A 140 17.13 -6.75 10.37
CA ASN A 140 17.90 -7.94 10.73
C ASN A 140 18.50 -7.81 12.13
N ARG A 141 19.09 -6.65 12.44
CA ARG A 141 19.65 -6.37 13.77
C ARG A 141 18.56 -6.42 14.85
N GLY A 142 17.43 -5.73 14.65
CA GLY A 142 16.34 -5.71 15.62
C GLY A 142 15.68 -7.09 15.80
N TYR A 143 15.55 -7.86 14.72
CA TYR A 143 15.01 -9.22 14.76
C TYR A 143 15.92 -10.17 15.53
N ILE A 144 17.23 -10.15 15.28
CA ILE A 144 18.22 -10.96 16.02
C ILE A 144 18.20 -10.62 17.52
N LYS A 145 18.05 -9.33 17.84
CA LYS A 145 17.97 -8.83 19.23
C LYS A 145 16.60 -9.02 19.89
N ARG A 146 15.61 -9.56 19.17
CA ARG A 146 14.21 -9.69 19.63
C ARG A 146 13.53 -8.36 19.97
N GLU A 147 14.01 -7.26 19.39
CA GLU A 147 13.43 -5.91 19.48
C GLU A 147 12.32 -5.71 18.44
N ILE A 148 12.33 -6.51 17.36
CA ILE A 148 11.35 -6.47 16.28
C ILE A 148 10.67 -7.82 16.14
N TYR A 149 9.34 -7.83 16.19
CA TYR A 149 8.50 -8.95 15.80
C TYR A 149 7.94 -8.72 14.39
N LEU A 150 7.98 -9.74 13.54
CA LEU A 150 7.53 -9.66 12.14
C LEU A 150 6.16 -10.35 12.00
N THR A 151 5.13 -9.57 11.69
CA THR A 151 3.79 -10.08 11.36
C THR A 151 3.74 -10.65 9.93
N GLY A 152 2.64 -11.30 9.54
CA GLY A 152 2.47 -11.83 8.18
C GLY A 152 2.63 -10.75 7.10
N ASP A 153 1.94 -9.62 7.27
CA ASP A 153 2.01 -8.47 6.35
C ASP A 153 3.43 -7.88 6.26
N ASP A 154 4.16 -7.85 7.39
CA ASP A 154 5.55 -7.38 7.42
C ASP A 154 6.44 -8.27 6.59
N LYS A 155 6.30 -9.60 6.73
CA LYS A 155 7.10 -10.56 5.99
C LYS A 155 6.88 -10.42 4.49
N ILE A 156 5.63 -10.20 4.04
CA ILE A 156 5.30 -9.97 2.63
C ILE A 156 6.03 -8.71 2.12
N ALA A 157 5.89 -7.59 2.83
CA ALA A 157 6.48 -6.32 2.43
C ALA A 157 8.02 -6.34 2.43
N ILE A 158 8.65 -7.00 3.41
CA ILE A 158 10.11 -7.15 3.47
C ILE A 158 10.59 -8.08 2.36
N LYS A 159 9.89 -9.20 2.12
CA LYS A 159 10.22 -10.14 1.04
C LYS A 159 10.21 -9.47 -0.33
N GLU A 160 9.24 -8.60 -0.59
CA GLU A 160 9.20 -7.81 -1.83
C GLU A 160 10.46 -6.94 -1.99
N MET A 161 10.85 -6.21 -0.95
CA MET A 161 12.03 -5.32 -1.01
C MET A 161 13.34 -6.09 -1.10
N VAL A 162 13.47 -7.22 -0.41
CA VAL A 162 14.60 -8.14 -0.57
C VAL A 162 14.66 -8.63 -2.03
N GLY A 163 13.53 -9.02 -2.61
CA GLY A 163 13.42 -9.43 -4.01
C GLY A 163 13.90 -8.33 -4.97
N LYS A 164 13.41 -7.09 -4.80
CA LYS A 164 13.83 -5.91 -5.58
C LYS A 164 15.34 -5.69 -5.49
N LEU A 165 15.92 -5.77 -4.29
CA LEU A 165 17.35 -5.56 -4.08
C LEU A 165 18.21 -6.65 -4.75
N VAL A 166 17.81 -7.92 -4.61
CA VAL A 166 18.53 -9.07 -5.17
C VAL A 166 18.44 -9.11 -6.71
N ALA A 167 17.27 -8.79 -7.27
CA ALA A 167 17.03 -8.85 -8.72
C ALA A 167 17.94 -7.94 -9.55
N LYS A 168 18.49 -6.88 -8.93
CA LYS A 168 19.45 -5.97 -9.58
C LYS A 168 20.85 -6.56 -9.77
N ASN A 169 21.12 -7.76 -9.28
CA ASN A 169 22.40 -8.48 -9.43
C ASN A 169 23.64 -7.73 -8.93
N ASN A 170 23.47 -6.75 -8.05
CA ASN A 170 24.60 -6.08 -7.41
C ASN A 170 25.21 -7.01 -6.34
N ILE A 171 26.40 -7.55 -6.64
CA ILE A 171 27.09 -8.55 -5.82
C ILE A 171 27.27 -8.09 -4.37
N LYS A 172 27.54 -6.79 -4.14
CA LYS A 172 27.68 -6.22 -2.79
C LYS A 172 26.41 -6.49 -1.97
N TYR A 173 25.25 -6.09 -2.48
CA TYR A 173 23.98 -6.24 -1.77
C TYR A 173 23.52 -7.69 -1.71
N VAL A 174 23.74 -8.48 -2.77
CA VAL A 174 23.41 -9.91 -2.79
C VAL A 174 24.14 -10.66 -1.67
N ASN A 175 25.45 -10.44 -1.54
CA ASN A 175 26.25 -11.10 -0.50
C ASN A 175 25.84 -10.65 0.91
N GLN A 176 25.54 -9.37 1.08
CA GLN A 176 25.04 -8.84 2.36
C GLN A 176 23.66 -9.41 2.73
N VAL A 177 22.75 -9.59 1.77
CA VAL A 177 21.45 -10.22 2.03
C VAL A 177 21.62 -11.70 2.38
N LYS A 178 22.49 -12.42 1.65
CA LYS A 178 22.78 -13.85 1.90
C LYS A 178 23.28 -14.10 3.33
N SER A 179 24.04 -13.19 3.92
CA SER A 179 24.55 -13.35 5.29
C SER A 179 23.48 -13.15 6.38
N MET A 180 22.27 -12.71 6.03
CA MET A 180 21.17 -12.49 6.98
C MET A 180 20.30 -13.74 7.19
N GLU A 181 20.93 -14.90 7.39
CA GLU A 181 20.26 -16.22 7.39
C GLU A 181 19.06 -16.32 8.33
N LYS A 182 19.16 -15.74 9.54
CA LYS A 182 18.06 -15.75 10.54
C LYS A 182 16.84 -15.00 10.02
N LEU A 183 17.04 -13.83 9.41
CA LEU A 183 15.96 -13.05 8.82
C LEU A 183 15.39 -13.76 7.59
N LEU A 184 16.23 -14.27 6.69
CA LEU A 184 15.79 -15.00 5.49
C LEU A 184 14.95 -16.23 5.84
N SER A 185 15.36 -16.98 6.86
CA SER A 185 14.61 -18.12 7.39
C SER A 185 13.24 -17.69 7.93
N ALA A 186 13.18 -16.60 8.70
CA ALA A 186 11.92 -16.06 9.24
C ALA A 186 10.95 -15.57 8.15
N LEU A 187 11.50 -15.08 7.04
CA LEU A 187 10.78 -14.67 5.84
C LEU A 187 10.39 -15.85 4.93
N GLY A 188 10.91 -17.05 5.20
CA GLY A 188 10.70 -18.23 4.37
C GLY A 188 11.28 -18.08 2.97
N ILE A 189 12.46 -17.48 2.84
CA ILE A 189 13.13 -17.27 1.55
C ILE A 189 14.59 -17.71 1.56
N LYS A 190 15.11 -18.02 0.37
CA LYS A 190 16.54 -18.23 0.11
C LYS A 190 16.97 -17.48 -1.14
N VAL A 191 18.17 -16.90 -1.13
CA VAL A 191 18.77 -16.27 -2.32
C VAL A 191 19.52 -17.31 -3.13
N ILE A 192 19.04 -17.60 -4.34
CA ILE A 192 19.63 -18.55 -5.27
C ILE A 192 20.19 -17.83 -6.51
N ASN A 193 21.18 -18.44 -7.16
CA ASN A 193 21.67 -18.01 -8.47
C ASN A 193 21.12 -18.99 -9.51
N VAL A 194 20.43 -18.47 -10.53
CA VAL A 194 19.95 -19.25 -11.68
C VAL A 194 20.41 -18.54 -12.94
N ASP A 195 21.23 -19.22 -13.73
CA ASP A 195 21.76 -18.72 -15.02
C ASP A 195 22.44 -17.35 -14.90
N GLY A 196 23.22 -17.16 -13.84
CA GLY A 196 23.94 -15.90 -13.59
C GLY A 196 23.07 -14.78 -13.01
N LYS A 197 21.79 -15.03 -12.74
CA LYS A 197 20.86 -14.06 -12.13
C LYS A 197 20.45 -14.52 -10.73
N PHE A 198 20.58 -13.62 -9.76
CA PHE A 198 20.13 -13.86 -8.41
C PHE A 198 18.62 -13.63 -8.27
N LYS A 199 17.95 -14.52 -7.54
CA LYS A 199 16.53 -14.39 -7.20
C LYS A 199 16.26 -14.99 -5.83
N ILE A 200 15.13 -14.61 -5.24
CA ILE A 200 14.60 -15.24 -4.02
C ILE A 200 13.74 -16.45 -4.39
N LYS A 201 13.85 -17.53 -3.63
CA LYS A 201 13.00 -18.72 -3.66
C LYS A 201 12.28 -18.84 -2.34
#